data_AF-A0A0F8C5K7-F1
#
_entry.id   AF-A0A0F8C5K7-F1
#
_cell.length_a   1.000
_cell.length_b   1.000
_cell.length_c   1.000
_cell.angle_alpha   90.00
_cell.angle_beta   90.00
_cell.angle_gamma   90.00
#
_symmetry.space_group_name_H-M   'P 1'
#
loop_
_entity.id
_entity.type
_entity.pdbx_description
1 polymer ?
#
loop_
_entity_poly.entity_id
_entity_poly.type
_entity_poly.pdbx_seq_one_letter_code
_entity_poly.pdbx_strand_id
1 'polypeptide(L)'
;MQFCTKCKSMMFPKDGNYQCRKCGNIIPIENNEKNFVSKAKIDDHEVVVLEGEQTSGLPTTSVKCPECGNNTAAWWLRQLRSADESETRFLKCTKCGFTWREYD
;
A
#
# COMPACT_ATOMS: atom_id res chain seq x y z
N MET A 1 0.15 -14.98 13.08
CA MET A 1 -1.20 -15.52 12.77
C MET A 1 -1.05 -17.01 12.50
N GLN A 2 -1.95 -17.86 13.01
CA GLN A 2 -1.92 -19.32 12.84
C GLN A 2 -3.30 -19.84 12.43
N PHE A 3 -3.33 -20.89 11.62
CA PHE A 3 -4.56 -21.52 11.12
C PHE A 3 -4.71 -22.94 11.65
N CYS A 4 -5.95 -23.35 11.91
CA CYS A 4 -6.24 -24.67 12.44
C CYS A 4 -6.00 -25.75 11.39
N THR A 5 -5.21 -26.76 11.72
CA THR A 5 -4.92 -27.90 10.83
C THR A 5 -6.16 -28.75 10.49
N LYS A 6 -7.18 -28.76 11.35
CA LYS A 6 -8.40 -29.55 11.14
C LYS A 6 -9.46 -28.83 10.31
N CYS A 7 -9.72 -27.56 10.60
CA CYS A 7 -10.85 -26.84 10.00
C CYS A 7 -10.44 -25.58 9.22
N LYS A 8 -9.14 -25.31 9.10
CA LYS A 8 -8.54 -24.16 8.40
C LYS A 8 -9.03 -22.79 8.89
N SER A 9 -9.75 -22.73 10.01
CA SER A 9 -10.16 -21.46 10.61
C SER A 9 -8.95 -20.77 11.24
N MET A 10 -8.99 -19.45 11.29
CA MET A 10 -8.03 -18.67 12.07
C MET A 10 -8.11 -19.06 13.56
N MET A 11 -6.95 -19.24 14.20
CA MET A 11 -6.84 -19.56 15.62
C MET A 11 -6.49 -18.33 16.43
N PHE A 12 -6.92 -18.30 17.69
CA PHE A 12 -6.73 -17.17 18.60
C PHE A 12 -5.87 -17.57 19.78
N PRO A 13 -5.01 -16.69 20.29
CA PRO A 13 -4.29 -16.93 21.54
C PRO A 13 -5.26 -17.05 22.71
N LYS A 14 -5.04 -18.04 23.56
CA LYS A 14 -5.69 -18.17 24.86
C LYS A 14 -4.78 -18.98 25.77
N ASP A 15 -4.47 -18.45 26.95
CA ASP A 15 -3.69 -19.14 27.98
C ASP A 15 -2.37 -19.75 27.46
N GLY A 16 -1.61 -18.99 26.65
CA GLY A 16 -0.33 -19.44 26.07
C GLY A 16 -0.45 -20.43 24.90
N ASN A 17 -1.66 -20.72 24.42
CA ASN A 17 -1.92 -21.63 23.31
C ASN A 17 -2.74 -20.96 22.19
N TYR A 18 -2.60 -21.41 20.94
CA TYR A 18 -3.56 -21.12 19.89
C TYR A 18 -4.78 -22.03 20.05
N GLN A 19 -5.95 -21.46 20.27
CA GLN A 19 -7.24 -22.15 20.33
C GLN A 19 -8.09 -21.84 19.09
N CYS A 20 -8.61 -22.90 18.47
CA CYS A 20 -9.60 -22.79 17.39
C CYS A 20 -11.01 -22.68 17.97
N ARG A 21 -11.75 -21.62 17.59
CA ARG A 21 -13.16 -21.42 18.01
C ARG A 21 -14.15 -22.35 17.30
N LYS A 22 -13.80 -22.90 16.13
CA LYS A 22 -14.71 -23.72 15.31
C LYS A 22 -14.67 -25.20 15.69
N CYS A 23 -13.50 -25.75 15.96
CA CYS A 23 -13.33 -27.19 16.24
C CYS A 23 -12.60 -27.49 17.56
N GLY A 24 -12.31 -26.48 18.37
CA GLY A 24 -11.70 -26.64 19.69
C GLY A 24 -10.23 -27.10 19.70
N ASN A 25 -9.56 -27.20 18.55
CA ASN A 25 -8.16 -27.62 18.49
C ASN A 25 -7.26 -26.63 19.22
N ILE A 26 -6.29 -27.14 19.99
CA ILE A 26 -5.35 -26.35 20.78
C ILE A 26 -3.93 -26.70 20.31
N ILE A 27 -3.12 -25.68 20.01
CA ILE A 27 -1.72 -25.84 19.58
C ILE A 27 -0.87 -24.90 20.47
N PRO A 28 0.25 -25.36 21.06
CA PRO A 28 1.10 -24.49 21.87
C PRO A 28 1.69 -23.36 21.04
N ILE A 29 1.82 -22.17 21.65
CA ILE A 29 2.53 -21.04 21.05
C ILE A 29 4.02 -21.28 21.26
N GLU A 30 4.68 -21.91 20.29
CA GLU A 30 6.14 -21.94 20.27
C GLU A 30 6.67 -20.54 19.96
N ASN A 31 7.55 -20.08 20.85
CA ASN A 31 7.96 -18.71 21.04
C ASN A 31 8.29 -17.98 19.72
N ASN A 32 7.47 -16.98 19.35
CA ASN A 32 7.88 -15.94 18.43
C ASN A 32 7.17 -14.64 18.79
N GLU A 33 7.75 -13.96 19.78
CA GLU A 33 7.36 -12.71 20.44
C GLU A 33 7.23 -11.49 19.51
N LYS A 34 7.16 -11.68 18.19
CA LYS A 34 7.12 -10.58 17.21
C LYS A 34 5.79 -10.40 16.48
N ASN A 35 4.82 -11.29 16.66
CA ASN A 35 3.53 -11.23 15.95
C ASN A 35 2.34 -10.82 16.82
N PHE A 36 2.58 -10.40 18.07
CA PHE A 36 1.54 -10.10 19.06
C PHE A 36 1.23 -8.61 19.24
N VAL A 37 1.56 -7.81 18.23
CA VAL A 37 1.06 -6.45 18.18
C VAL A 37 0.37 -6.33 16.84
N SER A 38 -0.95 -6.12 16.86
CA SER A 38 -1.60 -5.33 15.82
C SER A 38 -1.01 -3.92 15.92
N LYS A 39 0.28 -3.76 15.61
CA LYS A 39 0.73 -2.47 15.15
C LYS A 39 -0.07 -2.33 13.87
N ALA A 40 -0.89 -1.29 13.80
CA ALA A 40 -1.09 -0.63 12.54
C ALA A 40 0.30 -0.19 12.07
N LYS A 41 1.12 -1.15 11.61
CA LYS A 41 2.17 -0.87 10.66
C LYS A 41 1.35 -0.51 9.43
N ILE A 42 1.06 0.78 9.34
CA ILE A 42 1.06 1.43 8.05
C ILE A 42 2.44 1.08 7.53
N ASP A 43 2.51 0.02 6.72
CA ASP A 43 3.59 -0.08 5.77
C ASP A 43 3.43 1.25 5.02
N ASP A 44 4.36 2.18 5.23
CA ASP A 44 4.70 3.12 4.17
C ASP A 44 5.15 2.19 3.05
N HIS A 45 4.18 1.63 2.33
CA HIS A 45 4.41 1.08 1.02
C HIS A 45 4.93 2.29 0.28
N GLU A 46 6.26 2.39 0.24
CA GLU A 46 6.98 3.32 -0.60
C GLU A 46 6.33 3.11 -1.94
N VAL A 47 5.47 4.06 -2.29
CA VAL A 47 4.71 3.99 -3.53
C VAL A 47 5.83 4.01 -4.53
N VAL A 48 6.08 2.85 -5.17
CA VAL A 48 6.98 2.76 -6.30
C VAL A 48 6.31 3.63 -7.36
N VAL A 49 6.58 4.94 -7.27
CA VAL A 49 6.52 5.86 -8.37
C VAL A 49 7.39 5.18 -9.39
N LEU A 50 6.85 4.97 -10.59
CA LEU A 50 7.57 4.36 -11.68
C LEU A 50 8.83 5.20 -11.93
N GLU A 51 9.91 4.86 -11.23
CA GLU A 51 11.30 5.26 -11.44
C GLU A 51 11.91 4.37 -12.54
N GLY A 52 11.07 3.89 -13.45
CA GLY A 52 11.49 3.44 -14.75
C GLY A 52 11.27 4.59 -15.73
N GLU A 53 12.19 4.73 -16.67
CA GLU A 53 12.20 5.57 -17.88
C GLU A 53 10.91 5.62 -18.72
N GLN A 54 9.81 5.01 -18.29
CA GLN A 54 8.58 4.90 -19.05
C GLN A 54 7.57 6.01 -18.70
N THR A 55 7.88 7.24 -19.08
CA THR A 55 6.82 8.18 -19.50
C THR A 55 6.27 7.83 -20.90
N SER A 56 6.90 6.87 -21.60
CA SER A 56 6.48 6.35 -22.90
C SER A 56 5.10 5.67 -22.79
N GLY A 57 4.05 6.42 -23.12
CA GLY A 57 2.67 5.95 -23.17
C GLY A 57 1.70 6.64 -22.21
N LEU A 58 2.20 7.48 -21.30
CA LEU A 58 1.33 8.29 -20.45
C LEU A 58 0.78 9.51 -21.21
N PRO A 59 -0.49 9.87 -21.01
CA PRO A 59 -1.03 11.10 -21.57
C PRO A 59 -0.28 12.30 -21.00
N THR A 60 -0.12 13.34 -21.82
CA THR A 60 0.55 14.59 -21.40
C THR A 60 -0.45 15.73 -21.28
N THR A 61 -0.11 16.71 -20.45
CA THR A 61 -0.91 17.91 -20.21
C THR A 61 -0.01 19.15 -20.10
N SER A 62 -0.60 20.32 -20.35
CA SER A 62 0.10 21.60 -20.26
C SER A 62 0.05 22.15 -18.85
N VAL A 63 1.06 21.84 -18.04
CA VAL A 63 1.21 22.33 -16.67
C VAL A 63 2.66 22.74 -16.41
N LYS A 64 2.85 23.82 -15.67
CA LYS A 64 4.18 24.33 -15.33
C LYS A 64 4.80 23.50 -14.21
N CYS A 65 5.96 22.92 -14.48
CA CYS A 65 6.75 22.21 -13.49
C CYS A 65 7.28 23.19 -12.42
N PRO A 66 7.06 22.91 -11.13
CA PRO A 66 7.51 23.78 -10.05
C PRO A 66 9.04 23.80 -9.86
N GLU A 67 9.76 22.78 -10.35
CA GLU A 67 11.20 22.67 -10.19
C GLU A 67 11.97 23.31 -11.37
N CYS A 68 11.65 22.93 -12.61
CA CYS A 68 12.42 23.37 -13.80
C CYS A 68 11.67 24.36 -14.72
N GLY A 69 10.41 24.67 -14.43
CA GLY A 69 9.59 25.61 -15.21
C GLY A 69 9.11 25.10 -16.58
N ASN A 70 9.31 23.81 -16.90
CA ASN A 70 8.78 23.21 -18.13
C ASN A 70 7.25 23.24 -18.16
N ASN A 71 6.63 23.43 -19.33
CA ASN A 71 5.17 23.53 -19.47
C ASN A 71 4.46 22.22 -19.83
N THR A 72 5.17 21.10 -19.86
CA THR A 72 4.60 19.80 -20.22
C THR A 72 4.88 18.77 -19.13
N ALA A 73 3.83 18.06 -18.70
CA ALA A 73 3.95 16.94 -17.78
C ALA A 73 3.13 15.75 -18.27
N ALA A 74 3.64 14.53 -18.06
CA ALA A 74 2.86 13.31 -18.15
C ALA A 74 1.99 13.18 -16.90
N TRP A 75 0.80 12.58 -17.01
CA TRP A 75 -0.10 12.44 -15.87
C TRP A 75 -0.74 11.05 -15.78
N TRP A 76 -1.09 10.65 -14.56
CA TRP A 76 -1.86 9.45 -14.27
C TRP A 76 -2.73 9.65 -13.02
N LEU A 77 -3.78 8.84 -12.89
CA LEU A 77 -4.69 8.87 -11.76
C LEU A 77 -4.44 7.65 -10.86
N ARG A 78 -4.55 7.83 -9.55
CA ARG A 78 -4.43 6.73 -8.58
C ARG A 78 -5.34 6.96 -7.38
N GLN A 79 -6.04 5.91 -6.98
CA GLN A 79 -6.80 5.87 -5.74
C GLN A 79 -5.85 5.69 -4.55
N LEU A 80 -5.78 6.70 -3.68
CA LEU A 80 -4.95 6.67 -2.46
C LEU A 80 -5.77 6.44 -1.19
N ARG A 81 -7.08 6.65 -1.25
CA ARG A 81 -7.97 6.60 -0.08
C ARG A 81 -9.18 5.69 -0.35
N SER A 82 -10.15 5.70 0.57
CA SER A 82 -11.36 4.89 0.46
C SER A 82 -12.10 5.14 -0.86
N ALA A 83 -12.88 4.15 -1.29
CA ALA A 83 -13.65 4.21 -2.54
C ALA A 83 -14.67 5.38 -2.61
N ASP A 84 -14.97 6.00 -1.46
CA ASP A 84 -15.85 7.18 -1.36
C ASP A 84 -15.15 8.50 -1.73
N GLU A 85 -13.83 8.52 -1.96
CA GLU A 85 -13.06 9.71 -2.33
C GLU A 85 -12.64 9.71 -3.81
N SER A 86 -12.52 10.90 -4.40
CA SER A 86 -12.07 11.07 -5.79
C SER A 86 -10.60 10.64 -5.96
N GLU A 87 -10.28 10.16 -7.16
CA GLU A 87 -8.91 9.79 -7.54
C GLU A 87 -7.94 10.96 -7.43
N THR A 88 -6.71 10.68 -7.02
CA THR A 88 -5.63 11.67 -6.98
C THR A 88 -4.88 11.69 -8.30
N ARG A 89 -4.71 12.88 -8.89
CA ARG A 89 -3.92 13.07 -10.11
C ARG A 89 -2.45 13.32 -9.77
N PHE A 90 -1.58 12.56 -10.41
CA PHE A 90 -0.14 12.70 -10.34
C PHE A 90 0.40 13.22 -11.66
N LEU A 91 1.42 14.07 -11.57
CA LEU A 91 2.08 14.74 -12.68
C LEU A 91 3.58 14.44 -12.61
N LYS A 92 4.20 14.10 -13.74
CA LYS A 92 5.65 13.92 -13.90
C LYS A 92 6.17 14.81 -15.00
N CYS A 93 7.14 15.65 -14.68
CA CYS A 93 7.77 16.55 -15.65
C CYS A 93 8.42 15.74 -16.78
N THR A 94 8.13 16.08 -18.03
CA THR A 94 8.76 15.41 -19.19
C THR A 94 10.24 15.78 -19.37
N LYS A 95 10.73 16.81 -18.65
CA LYS A 95 12.10 17.32 -18.76
C LYS A 95 13.00 16.91 -17.60
N CYS A 96 12.59 17.19 -16.36
CA CYS A 96 13.41 16.89 -15.17
C CYS A 96 12.97 15.62 -14.42
N GLY A 97 11.84 15.01 -14.78
CA GLY A 97 11.32 13.83 -14.09
C GLY A 97 10.68 14.10 -12.72
N PHE A 98 10.66 15.35 -12.24
CA PHE A 98 10.00 15.72 -10.99
C PHE A 98 8.54 15.27 -10.99
N THR A 99 8.12 14.60 -9.93
CA THR A 99 6.75 14.10 -9.78
C THR A 99 6.05 14.82 -8.65
N TRP A 100 4.84 15.33 -8.90
CA TRP A 100 4.02 16.02 -7.91
C TRP A 100 2.55 15.64 -8.02
N ARG A 101 1.79 15.95 -6.97
CA ARG A 101 0.34 15.77 -6.92
C ARG A 101 -0.34 17.06 -7.32
N GLU A 102 -1.36 16.96 -8.17
CA GLU A 102 -2.30 18.05 -8.40
C GLU A 102 -3.34 17.99 -7.27
N TYR A 103 -3.43 19.06 -6.49
CA TYR A 103 -4.50 19.25 -5.51
C TYR A 103 -5.52 20.16 -6.18
N ASP A 104 -6.73 19.65 -6.43
CA ASP A 104 -7.92 20.44 -6.75
C ASP A 104 -8.37 21.25 -5.52
#